data_AF-T1EH27-F1
#
_entry.id   AF-T1EH27-F1
#
_cell.length_a   1.000
_cell.length_b   1.000
_cell.length_c   1.000
_cell.angle_alpha   90.00
_cell.angle_beta   90.00
_cell.angle_gamma   90.00
#
_symmetry.space_group_name_H-M   'P 1'
#
loop_
_entity.id
_entity.type
_entity.pdbx_description
1 polymer ?
#
loop_
_entity_poly.entity_id
_entity_poly.type
_entity_poly.pdbx_seq_one_letter_code
_entity_poly.pdbx_strand_id
1 'polypeptide(L)'
;QQHHHHHAPQQQQRQQQRQQQYQQQHRVTLVTTERIYDVTIIDCTNVIKFPATSLQEWNEFKNAPTLSMTIRNASAYLLIYDVTDEDSFRFVRGMHEQICRHSGSRDVPIFVVGNKIDLL
;
A
#
# COMPACT_ATOMS: atom_id res chain seq x y z
N GLN A 1 -51.13 -3.21 -8.20
CA GLN A 1 -50.34 -4.11 -7.35
C GLN A 1 -49.21 -4.68 -8.19
N GLN A 2 -48.02 -4.85 -7.59
CA GLN A 2 -46.87 -5.61 -8.12
C GLN A 2 -46.07 -4.87 -9.23
N HIS A 3 -44.74 -4.71 -9.22
CA HIS A 3 -43.65 -5.28 -8.43
C HIS A 3 -42.48 -4.28 -8.30
N HIS A 4 -42.05 -4.01 -7.07
CA HIS A 4 -40.67 -3.60 -6.78
C HIS A 4 -39.74 -4.81 -6.92
N HIS A 5 -38.41 -4.55 -6.99
CA HIS A 5 -37.28 -5.46 -6.71
C HIS A 5 -36.44 -5.94 -7.90
N HIS A 6 -35.57 -5.11 -8.51
CA HIS A 6 -34.43 -5.64 -9.29
C HIS A 6 -33.13 -4.76 -9.28
N HIS A 7 -32.96 -3.78 -8.37
CA HIS A 7 -31.76 -2.90 -8.37
C HIS A 7 -30.77 -3.05 -7.20
N ALA A 8 -31.02 -3.96 -6.25
CA ALA A 8 -30.14 -4.17 -5.10
C ALA A 8 -28.75 -4.81 -5.39
N PRO A 9 -28.58 -5.80 -6.30
CA PRO A 9 -27.35 -6.59 -6.32
C PRO A 9 -26.12 -5.83 -6.82
N GLN A 10 -26.27 -4.88 -7.75
CA GLN A 10 -25.13 -4.08 -8.27
C GLN A 10 -24.59 -3.06 -7.25
N GLN A 11 -25.44 -2.51 -6.36
CA GLN A 11 -24.97 -1.61 -5.31
C GLN A 11 -24.25 -2.38 -4.21
N GLN A 12 -24.74 -3.57 -3.86
CA GLN A 12 -24.08 -4.48 -2.92
C GLN A 12 -22.74 -5.00 -3.44
N GLN A 13 -22.64 -5.38 -4.72
CA GLN A 13 -21.35 -5.77 -5.33
C GLN A 13 -20.33 -4.63 -5.34
N ARG A 14 -20.75 -3.39 -5.66
CA ARG A 14 -19.86 -2.21 -5.57
C ARG A 14 -19.45 -1.88 -4.13
N GLN A 15 -20.33 -2.10 -3.15
CA GLN A 15 -19.99 -1.95 -1.74
C GLN A 15 -19.01 -3.04 -1.28
N GLN A 16 -19.18 -4.29 -1.71
CA GLN A 16 -18.24 -5.38 -1.41
C GLN A 16 -16.89 -5.17 -2.08
N GLN A 17 -16.83 -4.73 -3.33
CA GLN A 17 -15.58 -4.36 -4.01
C GLN A 17 -14.88 -3.19 -3.32
N ARG A 18 -15.64 -2.18 -2.85
CA ARG A 18 -15.08 -1.12 -2.00
C ARG A 18 -14.59 -1.63 -0.64
N GLN A 19 -15.30 -2.56 0.00
CA GLN A 19 -14.86 -3.20 1.24
C GLN A 19 -13.58 -4.03 1.05
N GLN A 20 -13.44 -4.73 -0.07
CA GLN A 20 -12.20 -5.43 -0.44
C GLN A 20 -11.05 -4.44 -0.71
N GLN A 21 -11.33 -3.28 -1.31
CA GLN A 21 -10.35 -2.18 -1.42
C GLN A 21 -9.89 -1.62 -0.07
N TYR A 22 -10.60 -1.86 1.04
CA TYR A 22 -10.18 -1.45 2.39
C TYR A 22 -9.37 -2.53 3.14
N GLN A 23 -9.19 -3.74 2.59
CA GLN A 23 -8.34 -4.77 3.21
C GLN A 23 -6.83 -4.53 3.02
N GLN A 24 -6.45 -3.32 2.61
CA GLN A 24 -5.07 -2.86 2.43
C GLN A 24 -4.34 -2.62 3.75
N GLN A 25 -4.93 -2.96 4.90
CA GLN A 25 -4.35 -2.72 6.21
C GLN A 25 -4.47 -3.95 7.09
N HIS A 26 -3.33 -4.45 7.57
CA HIS A 26 -3.25 -5.55 8.52
C HIS A 26 -2.65 -5.05 9.83
N ARG A 27 -3.31 -5.31 10.94
CA ARG A 27 -2.77 -5.04 12.28
C ARG A 27 -2.20 -6.32 12.87
N VAL A 28 -0.98 -6.27 13.34
CA VAL A 28 -0.23 -7.38 13.93
C VAL A 28 0.39 -6.89 15.23
N THR A 29 0.26 -7.66 16.30
CA THR A 29 0.99 -7.41 17.53
C THR A 29 2.22 -8.31 17.55
N LEU A 30 3.41 -7.70 17.55
CA LEU A 30 4.68 -8.40 17.68
C LEU A 30 5.09 -8.41 19.16
N VAL A 31 5.22 -9.61 19.72
CA VAL A 31 5.71 -9.80 21.08
C VAL A 31 7.16 -10.26 20.99
N THR A 32 8.06 -9.44 21.52
CA THR A 32 9.48 -9.78 21.73
C THR A 32 9.71 -10.05 23.22
N THR A 33 10.89 -10.57 23.58
CA THR A 33 11.25 -10.83 24.99
C THR A 33 11.16 -9.57 25.86
N GLU A 34 11.41 -8.39 25.28
CA GLU A 34 11.50 -7.13 26.03
C GLU A 34 10.31 -6.19 25.82
N ARG A 35 9.64 -6.29 24.67
CA ARG A 35 8.66 -5.28 24.21
C ARG A 35 7.54 -5.88 23.38
N ILE A 36 6.39 -5.22 23.43
CA ILE A 36 5.24 -5.49 22.57
C ILE A 36 5.09 -4.31 21.60
N TYR A 37 4.94 -4.62 20.31
CA TYR A 37 4.74 -3.63 19.26
C TYR A 37 3.41 -3.87 18.56
N ASP A 38 2.59 -2.83 18.47
CA ASP A 38 1.42 -2.83 17.60
C ASP A 38 1.82 -2.30 16.22
N VAL A 39 1.93 -3.20 15.26
CA VAL A 39 2.35 -2.93 13.89
C VAL A 39 1.14 -2.87 12.98
N THR A 40 1.09 -1.84 12.14
CA THR A 40 0.14 -1.75 11.04
C THR A 40 0.91 -1.89 9.74
N ILE A 41 0.61 -2.94 8.99
CA ILE A 41 1.12 -3.19 7.65
C ILE A 41 0.09 -2.64 6.66
N ILE A 42 0.52 -1.78 5.75
CA ILE A 42 -0.33 -1.29 4.67
C ILE A 42 0.12 -1.90 3.36
N ASP A 43 -0.72 -2.75 2.78
CA ASP A 43 -0.54 -3.25 1.43
C ASP A 43 -0.86 -2.13 0.44
N CYS A 44 0.04 -1.92 -0.50
CA CYS A 44 0.02 -0.81 -1.43
C CYS A 44 -0.08 -1.35 -2.85
N THR A 45 -1.23 -1.97 -3.18
CA THR A 45 -1.46 -2.46 -4.54
C THR A 45 -1.50 -1.30 -5.54
N ASN A 46 -0.78 -1.42 -6.66
CA ASN A 46 -0.79 -0.45 -7.79
C ASN A 46 -0.24 0.95 -7.47
N VAL A 47 0.74 1.08 -6.59
CA VAL A 47 1.47 2.36 -6.46
C VAL A 47 2.34 2.56 -7.70
N ILE A 48 1.95 3.50 -8.57
CA ILE A 48 2.70 3.80 -9.80
C ILE A 48 3.86 4.78 -9.52
N LYS A 49 3.69 5.64 -8.52
CA LYS A 49 4.65 6.70 -8.18
C LYS A 49 4.54 7.08 -6.71
N PHE A 50 5.65 7.52 -6.13
CA PHE A 50 5.62 8.15 -4.81
C PHE A 50 5.12 9.59 -4.96
N PRO A 51 4.17 10.05 -4.13
CA PRO A 51 3.66 11.41 -4.21
C PRO A 51 4.77 12.40 -3.87
N ALA A 52 5.12 13.28 -4.81
CA ALA A 52 6.22 14.22 -4.64
C ALA A 52 5.92 15.34 -3.63
N THR A 53 4.65 15.75 -3.57
CA THR A 53 4.16 16.85 -2.72
C THR A 53 2.89 16.47 -1.97
N SER A 54 2.59 17.18 -0.87
CA SER A 54 1.33 17.04 -0.13
C SER A 54 0.10 17.40 -0.97
N LEU A 55 0.24 18.26 -1.98
CA LEU A 55 -0.86 18.57 -2.91
C LEU A 55 -1.15 17.38 -3.84
N GLN A 56 -0.10 16.71 -4.32
CA GLN A 56 -0.25 15.49 -5.12
C GLN A 56 -0.88 14.36 -4.30
N GLU A 57 -0.39 14.17 -3.07
CA GLU A 57 -0.99 13.26 -2.08
C GLU A 57 -2.48 13.56 -1.90
N TRP A 58 -2.85 14.83 -1.71
CA TRP A 58 -4.25 15.22 -1.51
C TRP A 58 -5.12 14.99 -2.76
N ASN A 59 -4.57 15.17 -3.96
CA ASN A 59 -5.29 14.85 -5.20
C ASN A 59 -5.49 13.34 -5.38
N GLU A 60 -4.50 12.53 -5.01
CA GLU A 60 -4.59 11.07 -5.03
C GLU A 60 -5.52 10.53 -3.93
N PHE A 61 -5.59 11.21 -2.77
CA PHE A 61 -6.51 10.90 -1.67
C PHE A 61 -7.97 10.93 -2.12
N LYS A 62 -8.36 11.84 -3.02
CA LYS A 62 -9.74 11.89 -3.52
C LYS A 62 -10.16 10.63 -4.26
N ASN A 63 -9.20 9.94 -4.88
CA ASN A 63 -9.43 8.75 -5.70
C ASN A 63 -9.18 7.46 -4.90
N ALA A 64 -8.22 7.49 -3.96
CA ALA A 64 -7.83 6.36 -3.11
C ALA A 64 -7.42 6.87 -1.70
N PRO A 65 -8.40 7.23 -0.84
CA PRO A 65 -8.14 7.98 0.39
C PRO A 65 -7.27 7.23 1.41
N THR A 66 -7.37 5.91 1.47
CA THR A 66 -6.62 5.09 2.42
C THR A 66 -5.14 4.93 2.07
N LEU A 67 -4.78 4.92 0.78
CA LEU A 67 -3.40 4.68 0.35
C LEU A 67 -2.55 5.95 0.38
N SER A 68 -3.12 7.07 -0.07
CA SER A 68 -2.35 8.30 -0.28
C SER A 68 -1.80 8.91 1.01
N MET A 69 -2.63 9.07 2.04
CA MET A 69 -2.22 9.64 3.35
C MET A 69 -1.19 8.76 4.09
N THR A 70 -1.18 7.47 3.78
CA THR A 70 -0.45 6.49 4.58
C THR A 70 0.96 6.27 4.06
N ILE A 71 1.17 6.36 2.73
CA ILE A 71 2.48 6.12 2.14
C ILE A 71 3.51 7.15 2.62
N ARG A 72 3.24 8.46 2.60
CA ARG A 72 4.23 9.47 3.05
C ARG A 72 4.49 9.48 4.56
N ASN A 73 3.59 8.89 5.35
CA ASN A 73 3.65 8.88 6.81
C ASN A 73 4.06 7.53 7.40
N ALA A 74 4.44 6.57 6.55
CA ALA A 74 4.92 5.27 7.01
C ALA A 74 6.18 5.41 7.89
N SER A 75 6.27 4.58 8.92
CA SER A 75 7.44 4.50 9.81
C SER A 75 8.58 3.67 9.23
N ALA A 76 8.30 2.86 8.21
CA ALA A 76 9.26 2.09 7.42
C ALA A 76 8.62 1.72 6.07
N TYR A 77 9.45 1.48 5.06
CA TYR A 77 9.01 1.00 3.75
C TYR A 77 9.58 -0.39 3.45
N LEU A 78 8.75 -1.29 2.93
CA LEU A 78 9.18 -2.56 2.36
C LEU A 78 8.98 -2.49 0.85
N LEU A 79 10.08 -2.56 0.10
CA LEU A 79 10.05 -2.61 -1.36
C LEU A 79 10.35 -4.05 -1.79
N ILE A 80 9.31 -4.74 -2.24
CA ILE A 80 9.35 -6.17 -2.53
C ILE A 80 9.40 -6.36 -4.04
N TYR A 81 10.39 -7.10 -4.54
CA TYR A 81 10.49 -7.52 -5.94
C TYR A 81 10.46 -9.04 -6.04
N ASP A 82 10.14 -9.58 -7.21
CA ASP A 82 10.21 -11.00 -7.52
C ASP A 82 11.59 -11.33 -8.08
N VAL A 83 12.32 -12.26 -7.47
CA VAL A 83 13.68 -12.61 -7.90
C VAL A 83 13.75 -13.21 -9.31
N THR A 84 12.62 -13.68 -9.84
CA THR A 84 12.51 -14.24 -11.19
C THR A 84 12.14 -13.19 -12.25
N ASP A 85 11.89 -11.95 -11.85
CA ASP A 85 11.42 -10.88 -12.73
C ASP A 85 12.28 -9.60 -12.56
N GLU A 86 13.16 -9.36 -13.53
CA GLU A 86 14.05 -8.18 -13.54
C GLU A 86 13.27 -6.85 -13.57
N ASP A 87 12.12 -6.79 -14.24
CA ASP A 87 11.34 -5.55 -14.34
C ASP A 87 10.74 -5.17 -12.97
N SER A 88 10.37 -6.16 -12.16
CA SER A 88 9.94 -5.93 -10.78
C SER A 88 11.06 -5.31 -9.92
N PHE A 89 12.32 -5.71 -10.13
CA PHE A 89 13.47 -5.11 -9.44
C PHE A 89 13.74 -3.68 -9.91
N ARG A 90 13.69 -3.43 -11.23
CA ARG A 90 13.83 -2.08 -11.80
C ARG A 90 12.76 -1.14 -11.26
N PHE A 91 11.53 -1.63 -11.11
CA PHE A 91 10.44 -0.88 -10.50
C PHE A 91 10.75 -0.51 -9.04
N VAL A 92 11.16 -1.47 -8.21
CA VAL A 92 11.54 -1.22 -6.81
C VAL A 92 12.69 -0.23 -6.71
N ARG A 93 13.70 -0.30 -7.59
CA ARG A 93 14.78 0.69 -7.65
C ARG A 93 14.26 2.10 -7.94
N GLY A 94 13.37 2.25 -8.92
CA GLY A 94 12.76 3.53 -9.25
C GLY A 94 11.92 4.09 -8.10
N MET A 95 11.19 3.24 -7.39
CA MET A 95 10.44 3.61 -6.19
C MET A 95 11.35 4.06 -5.04
N HIS A 96 12.45 3.34 -4.79
CA HIS A 96 13.46 3.73 -3.80
C HIS A 96 13.99 5.14 -4.08
N GLU A 97 14.40 5.43 -5.32
CA GLU A 97 14.87 6.77 -5.71
C GLU A 97 13.81 7.84 -5.48
N GLN A 98 12.54 7.56 -5.80
CA GLN A 98 11.45 8.50 -5.55
C GLN A 98 11.23 8.73 -4.05
N ILE A 99 11.28 7.69 -3.21
CA ILE A 99 11.14 7.85 -1.75
C ILE A 99 12.27 8.73 -1.23
N CYS A 100 13.53 8.42 -1.55
CA CYS A 100 14.69 9.21 -1.09
C CYS A 100 14.64 10.67 -1.55
N ARG A 101 14.12 10.95 -2.76
CA ARG A 101 13.99 12.33 -3.27
C ARG A 101 12.89 13.13 -2.57
N HIS A 102 11.82 12.50 -2.10
CA HIS A 102 10.61 13.20 -1.66
C HIS A 102 10.25 12.99 -0.17
N SER A 103 10.95 12.10 0.54
CA SER A 103 10.79 11.89 1.99
C SER A 103 11.31 13.07 2.82
N GLY A 104 12.03 14.01 2.21
CA GLY A 104 12.56 15.21 2.86
C GLY A 104 13.70 14.86 3.81
N SER A 105 13.66 15.38 5.04
CA SER A 105 14.65 15.11 6.09
C SER A 105 14.32 13.87 6.95
N ARG A 106 13.29 13.09 6.59
CA ARG A 106 12.93 11.89 7.36
C ARG A 106 13.86 10.75 6.98
N ASP A 107 14.69 10.35 7.93
CA ASP A 107 15.48 9.12 7.87
C ASP A 107 14.58 7.91 8.17
N VAL A 108 13.72 7.57 7.21
CA VAL A 108 12.78 6.44 7.31
C VAL A 108 13.46 5.18 6.78
N PRO A 109 13.52 4.09 7.55
CA PRO A 109 14.10 2.83 7.08
C PRO A 109 13.41 2.31 5.81
N ILE A 110 14.21 1.86 4.84
CA ILE A 110 13.75 1.21 3.61
C ILE A 110 14.39 -0.17 3.53
N PHE A 111 13.56 -1.21 3.42
CA PHE A 111 13.99 -2.59 3.23
C PHE A 111 13.70 -3.01 1.80
N VAL A 112 14.72 -3.47 1.07
CA VAL A 112 14.55 -4.09 -0.26
C VAL A 112 14.55 -5.60 -0.09
N VAL A 113 13.48 -6.25 -0.55
CA VAL A 113 13.24 -7.68 -0.31
C VAL A 113 13.04 -8.40 -1.63
N GLY A 114 13.92 -9.38 -1.91
CA GLY A 114 13.74 -10.32 -3.02
C GLY A 114 12.82 -11.46 -2.59
N ASN A 115 11.62 -11.51 -3.17
CA ASN A 115 10.59 -12.50 -2.90
C ASN A 115 10.64 -13.64 -3.93
N LYS A 116 10.01 -14.77 -3.62
CA LYS A 116 9.96 -15.99 -4.44
C LYS A 116 11.31 -16.65 -4.70
N ILE A 117 12.19 -16.57 -3.69
CA ILE A 117 13.55 -17.15 -3.72
C ILE A 117 13.55 -18.66 -3.97
N ASP A 118 12.46 -19.34 -3.63
CA ASP A 118 12.24 -20.76 -3.87
C ASP A 118 12.15 -21.14 -5.36
N LEU A 119 12.00 -20.15 -6.26
CA LEU A 119 11.94 -20.36 -7.71
C LEU A 119 13.31 -20.25 -8.41
N LEU A 120 14.39 -19.91 -7.69
CA LEU A 120 15.77 -19.89 -8.19
C LEU A 120 16.46 -21.25 -8.01
#